data_AF-A0A967PCL6-F1
#
_entry.id   AF-A0A967PCL6-F1
#
_cell.length_a   1.000
_cell.length_b   1.000
_cell.length_c   1.000
_cell.angle_alpha   90.00
_cell.angle_beta   90.00
_cell.angle_gamma   90.00
#
_symmetry.space_group_name_H-M   'P 1'
#
loop_
_entity.id
_entity.type
_entity.pdbx_description
1 polymer ?
#
loop_
_entity_poly.entity_id
_entity_poly.type
_entity_poly.pdbx_seq_one_letter_code
_entity_poly.pdbx_strand_id
1 'polypeptide(L)'
;MQEIIIPTVVISLLLSPFISFRYASGKYKNQNISKLKAYFYFLLISSLPMLAFIVLSLGMVGLEEITGRAIISDSFARSSVVVVGFGLLLLLNLSVIFIVYIRKIRRDR
;
A
#
# COMPACT_ATOMS: atom_id res chain seq x y z
N MET A 1 -19.61 7.15 8.37
CA MET A 1 -18.27 7.58 7.89
C MET A 1 -17.29 6.41 7.82
N GLN A 2 -17.18 5.57 8.85
CA GLN A 2 -16.31 4.37 8.86
C GLN A 2 -16.65 3.33 7.78
N GLU A 3 -17.93 3.19 7.42
CA GLU A 3 -18.42 2.29 6.36
C GLU A 3 -17.86 2.60 4.96
N ILE A 4 -17.38 3.83 4.73
CA ILE A 4 -16.81 4.25 3.43
C ILE A 4 -15.28 4.14 3.45
N ILE A 5 -14.65 4.35 4.60
CA ILE A 5 -13.18 4.36 4.74
C ILE A 5 -12.60 2.98 4.44
N ILE A 6 -13.15 1.92 5.03
CA ILE A 6 -12.62 0.56 4.87
C ILE A 6 -12.68 0.09 3.40
N PRO A 7 -13.83 0.16 2.70
CA PRO A 7 -13.89 -0.22 1.28
C PRO A 7 -12.96 0.62 0.40
N THR A 8 -12.87 1.94 0.65
CA THR A 8 -11.99 2.83 -0.12
C THR A 8 -10.52 2.44 0.02
N VAL A 9 -10.09 2.09 1.24
CA VAL A 9 -8.72 1.65 1.51
C VAL A 9 -8.46 0.29 0.88
N VAL A 10 -9.40 -0.65 0.96
CA VAL A 10 -9.28 -1.97 0.33
C VAL A 10 -9.16 -1.85 -1.19
N ILE A 11 -10.02 -1.05 -1.83
CA ILE A 11 -9.95 -0.79 -3.28
C ILE A 11 -8.60 -0.16 -3.62
N SER A 12 -8.14 0.81 -2.83
CA SER A 12 -6.86 1.48 -3.04
C SER A 12 -5.67 0.52 -2.88
N LEU A 13 -5.73 -0.42 -1.92
CA LEU A 13 -4.72 -1.48 -1.73
C LEU A 13 -4.66 -2.47 -2.89
N LEU A 14 -5.77 -2.69 -3.59
CA LEU A 14 -5.82 -3.55 -4.77
C LEU A 14 -5.36 -2.83 -6.05
N LEU A 15 -5.63 -1.54 -6.17
CA LEU A 15 -5.29 -0.75 -7.37
C LEU A 15 -3.88 -0.15 -7.33
N SER A 16 -3.40 0.28 -6.16
CA SER A 16 -2.07 0.91 -6.03
C SER A 16 -0.94 0.04 -6.55
N PRO A 17 -0.94 -1.31 -6.37
CA PRO A 17 0.14 -2.15 -6.87
C PRO A 17 0.13 -2.26 -8.39
N PHE A 18 -1.05 -2.17 -9.03
CA PHE A 18 -1.14 -2.18 -10.48
C PHE A 18 -0.57 -0.89 -11.09
N ILE A 19 -0.91 0.25 -10.48
CA ILE A 19 -0.39 1.56 -10.87
C ILE A 19 1.14 1.61 -10.64
N SER A 20 1.60 1.17 -9.48
CA SER A 20 3.02 1.15 -9.13
C SER A 20 3.81 0.23 -10.06
N PHE A 21 3.26 -0.92 -10.43
CA PHE A 21 3.87 -1.86 -11.36
C PHE A 21 4.07 -1.22 -12.74
N ARG A 22 3.02 -0.58 -13.28
CA ARG A 22 3.09 0.13 -14.57
C ARG A 22 4.12 1.26 -14.53
N TYR A 23 4.09 2.07 -13.48
CA TYR A 23 5.00 3.21 -13.32
C TYR A 23 6.46 2.78 -13.19
N ALA A 24 6.76 1.85 -12.27
CA ALA A 24 8.11 1.37 -12.02
C ALA A 24 8.69 0.63 -13.23
N SER A 25 7.88 -0.17 -13.92
CA SER A 25 8.28 -0.87 -15.15
C SER A 25 8.56 0.10 -16.29
N GLY A 26 7.70 1.11 -16.49
CA GLY A 26 7.89 2.14 -17.50
C GLY A 26 9.14 2.97 -17.26
N LYS A 27 9.40 3.36 -16.00
CA LYS A 27 10.64 4.05 -15.61
C LYS A 27 11.87 3.17 -15.85
N TYR A 28 11.81 1.88 -15.52
CA TYR A 28 12.92 0.94 -15.74
C TYR A 28 13.28 0.78 -17.22
N LYS A 29 12.27 0.67 -18.08
CA LYS A 29 12.44 0.55 -19.54
C LYS A 29 12.90 1.86 -20.18
N ASN A 30 12.23 2.98 -19.89
CA ASN A 30 12.40 4.22 -20.66
C ASN A 30 13.45 5.18 -20.07
N GLN A 31 13.64 5.20 -18.75
CA GLN A 31 14.48 6.21 -18.07
C GLN A 31 15.79 5.65 -17.50
N ASN A 32 16.18 4.45 -17.94
CA ASN A 32 17.46 3.82 -17.61
C ASN A 32 17.75 3.74 -16.09
N ILE A 33 16.71 3.68 -15.24
CA ILE A 33 16.88 3.51 -13.79
C ILE A 33 17.34 2.09 -13.44
N SER A 34 18.05 1.92 -12.33
CA SER A 34 18.49 0.60 -11.87
C SER A 34 17.31 -0.26 -11.38
N LYS A 35 17.47 -1.59 -11.40
CA LYS A 35 16.45 -2.53 -10.89
C LYS A 35 16.07 -2.23 -9.43
N LEU A 36 17.06 -1.85 -8.62
CA LEU A 36 16.87 -1.47 -7.23
C LEU A 36 15.97 -0.23 -7.11
N LYS A 37 16.23 0.83 -7.89
CA LYS A 37 15.40 2.04 -7.87
C LYS A 37 13.96 1.74 -8.30
N ALA A 38 13.76 0.93 -9.34
CA ALA A 38 12.43 0.53 -9.78
C ALA A 38 11.68 -0.27 -8.69
N TYR A 39 12.37 -1.17 -7.98
CA TYR A 39 11.81 -1.89 -6.85
C TYR A 39 11.38 -0.95 -5.71
N PHE A 40 12.20 0.04 -5.38
CA PHE A 40 11.83 1.05 -4.38
C PHE A 40 10.61 1.87 -4.80
N TYR A 41 10.50 2.29 -6.06
CA TYR A 41 9.31 2.98 -6.55
C TYR A 41 8.06 2.11 -6.44
N PHE A 42 8.17 0.82 -6.80
CA PHE A 42 7.08 -0.13 -6.65
C PHE A 42 6.64 -0.23 -5.19
N LEU A 43 7.58 -0.48 -4.27
CA LEU A 43 7.29 -0.62 -2.84
C LEU A 43 6.66 0.63 -2.25
N LEU A 44 7.24 1.81 -2.49
CA LEU A 44 6.76 3.08 -1.94
C LEU A 44 5.33 3.38 -2.39
N ILE A 45 5.05 3.28 -3.68
CA ILE A 45 3.72 3.60 -4.20
C ILE A 45 2.69 2.57 -3.74
N SER A 46 3.07 1.29 -3.68
CA SER A 46 2.15 0.22 -3.27
C SER A 46 1.83 0.27 -1.77
N SER A 47 2.76 0.75 -0.93
CA SER A 47 2.56 0.85 0.51
C SER A 47 1.79 2.10 0.95
N LEU A 48 1.66 3.12 0.10
CA LEU A 48 0.98 4.38 0.41
C LEU A 48 -0.43 4.20 1.01
N PRO A 49 -1.35 3.40 0.44
CA PRO A 49 -2.68 3.23 1.02
C PRO A 49 -2.65 2.63 2.42
N MET A 50 -1.73 1.69 2.66
CA MET A 50 -1.54 1.08 3.97
C MET A 50 -1.01 2.08 4.98
N LEU A 51 0.01 2.87 4.61
CA LEU A 51 0.58 3.91 5.46
C LEU A 51 -0.46 4.99 5.79
N ALA A 52 -1.24 5.43 4.79
CA ALA A 52 -2.31 6.40 4.99
C ALA A 52 -3.37 5.87 5.96
N PHE A 53 -3.73 4.59 5.86
CA PHE A 53 -4.67 3.96 6.77
C PHE A 53 -4.11 3.83 8.20
N ILE A 54 -2.83 3.50 8.36
CA ILE A 54 -2.16 3.46 9.67
C ILE A 54 -2.17 4.85 10.32
N VAL A 55 -1.79 5.89 9.56
CA VAL A 55 -1.77 7.28 10.05
C VAL A 55 -3.18 7.73 10.44
N LEU A 56 -4.19 7.44 9.63
CA LEU A 56 -5.60 7.73 9.96
C LEU A 56 -6.04 7.01 11.23
N SER A 57 -5.68 5.74 11.38
CA SER A 57 -6.04 4.94 12.56
C SER A 57 -5.39 5.51 13.82
N LEU A 58 -4.10 5.83 13.79
CA LEU A 58 -3.39 6.45 14.90
C LEU A 58 -3.94 7.83 15.24
N GLY A 59 -4.28 8.64 14.22
CA GLY A 59 -4.91 9.94 14.42
C GLY A 59 -6.27 9.85 15.09
N MET A 60 -7.09 8.86 14.72
CA MET A 60 -8.38 8.60 15.36
C MET A 60 -8.21 8.18 16.83
N VAL A 61 -7.23 7.31 17.11
CA VAL A 61 -6.91 6.89 18.50
C VAL A 61 -6.48 8.08 19.34
N GLY A 62 -5.58 8.93 18.82
CA GLY A 62 -5.13 10.12 19.54
C GLY A 62 -6.27 11.13 19.81
N LEU A 63 -7.21 11.29 18.87
CA LEU A 63 -8.38 12.13 19.08
C LEU A 63 -9.32 11.58 20.17
N GLU A 64 -9.50 10.26 20.22
CA GLU A 64 -10.29 9.60 21.27
C GLU A 64 -9.66 9.79 22.65
N GLU A 65 -8.33 9.64 22.77
CA GLU A 65 -7.61 9.89 24.03
C GLU A 65 -7.73 11.34 24.52
N ILE A 66 -7.65 12.32 23.61
CA ILE A 66 -7.74 13.74 23.96
C ILE A 66 -9.17 14.16 24.32
N THR A 67 -10.17 13.62 23.61
CA THR A 67 -11.57 14.05 23.77
C THR A 67 -12.35 13.22 24.80
N GLY A 68 -11.83 12.06 25.20
CA GLY A 68 -12.50 11.12 26.11
C GLY A 68 -13.81 10.55 25.55
N ARG A 69 -14.04 10.67 24.23
CA ARG A 69 -15.23 10.15 23.55
C ARG A 69 -14.86 8.93 22.73
N ALA A 70 -15.66 7.88 22.83
CA ALA A 70 -15.55 6.71 21.97
C ALA A 70 -15.91 7.11 20.52
N ILE A 71 -14.88 7.39 19.71
CA ILE A 71 -15.01 7.75 18.29
C ILE A 71 -14.80 6.50 17.43
N ILE A 72 -13.98 5.58 17.90
CA ILE A 72 -13.67 4.32 17.22
C ILE A 72 -14.71 3.26 17.60
N SER A 73 -15.28 2.60 16.59
CA SER A 73 -16.10 1.41 16.83
C SER A 73 -15.21 0.17 16.94
N ASP A 74 -15.64 -0.83 17.71
CA ASP A 74 -14.96 -2.14 17.78
C ASP A 74 -14.76 -2.77 16.40
N SER A 75 -15.70 -2.55 15.48
CA SER A 75 -15.63 -3.00 14.10
C SER A 75 -14.47 -2.36 13.34
N PHE A 76 -14.19 -1.07 13.57
CA PHE A 76 -13.05 -0.39 12.96
C PHE A 76 -11.73 -0.99 13.46
N ALA A 77 -11.56 -1.14 14.79
CA ALA A 77 -10.34 -1.71 15.37
C ALA A 77 -10.03 -3.13 14.88
N ARG A 78 -11.04 -4.00 14.78
CA ARG A 78 -10.88 -5.36 14.22
C ARG A 78 -10.55 -5.32 12.73
N SER A 79 -11.18 -4.42 11.98
CA SER A 79 -10.90 -4.24 10.55
C SER A 79 -9.49 -3.72 10.31
N SER A 80 -8.92 -2.93 11.22
CA SER A 80 -7.55 -2.42 11.11
C SER A 80 -6.53 -3.55 11.04
N VAL A 81 -6.68 -4.56 11.90
CA VAL A 81 -5.81 -5.74 11.91
C VAL A 81 -5.90 -6.50 10.59
N VAL A 82 -7.11 -6.65 10.06
CA VAL A 82 -7.35 -7.35 8.78
C VAL A 82 -6.74 -6.57 7.61
N VAL A 83 -6.99 -5.26 7.53
CA VAL A 83 -6.51 -4.40 6.44
C VAL A 83 -4.98 -4.33 6.43
N VAL A 84 -4.34 -4.14 7.59
CA VAL A 84 -2.88 -4.07 7.68
C VAL A 84 -2.26 -5.45 7.47
N GLY A 85 -2.79 -6.50 8.12
CA GLY A 85 -2.26 -7.86 7.99
C GLY A 85 -2.37 -8.39 6.56
N PHE A 86 -3.55 -8.30 5.96
CA PHE A 86 -3.78 -8.72 4.57
C PHE A 86 -3.02 -7.82 3.58
N GLY A 87 -2.98 -6.51 3.83
CA GLY A 87 -2.22 -5.55 3.03
C GLY A 87 -0.72 -5.88 2.98
N LEU A 88 -0.11 -6.24 4.13
CA LEU A 88 1.29 -6.66 4.20
C LEU A 88 1.53 -7.96 3.42
N LEU A 89 0.68 -8.97 3.59
CA LEU A 89 0.78 -10.23 2.86
C LEU A 89 0.68 -10.01 1.34
N LEU A 90 -0.27 -9.16 0.91
CA LEU A 90 -0.44 -8.80 -0.49
C LEU A 90 0.81 -8.09 -1.04
N LEU A 91 1.33 -7.11 -0.29
CA LEU A 91 2.54 -6.36 -0.66
C LEU A 91 3.76 -7.28 -0.82
N LEU A 92 3.95 -8.23 0.10
CA LEU A 92 5.04 -9.21 0.05
C LEU A 92 4.93 -10.10 -1.19
N ASN A 93 3.75 -10.66 -1.46
CA ASN A 93 3.51 -11.50 -2.63
C ASN A 93 3.78 -10.74 -3.94
N LEU A 94 3.25 -9.51 -4.04
CA LEU A 94 3.43 -8.69 -5.24
C LEU A 94 4.87 -8.21 -5.40
N SER A 95 5.59 -7.99 -4.30
CA SER A 95 7.03 -7.66 -4.33
C SER A 95 7.86 -8.79 -4.93
N VAL A 96 7.57 -10.04 -4.57
CA VAL A 96 8.23 -11.23 -5.16
C VAL A 96 7.94 -11.29 -6.66
N ILE A 97 6.66 -11.12 -7.05
CA ILE A 97 6.25 -11.12 -8.47
C ILE A 97 6.98 -10.03 -9.26
N PHE A 98 7.05 -8.81 -8.70
CA PHE A 98 7.73 -7.68 -9.33
C PHE A 98 9.24 -7.92 -9.48
N ILE A 99 9.90 -8.50 -8.48
CA ILE A 99 11.33 -8.86 -8.55
C ILE A 99 11.57 -9.89 -9.67
N VAL A 100 10.73 -10.94 -9.75
CA VAL A 100 10.85 -11.96 -10.81
C VAL A 100 10.63 -11.32 -12.18
N TYR A 101 9.63 -10.45 -12.31
CA TYR A 101 9.31 -9.74 -13.54
C TYR A 101 10.45 -8.82 -14.01
N ILE A 102 10.97 -7.96 -13.14
CA ILE A 102 12.05 -7.02 -13.50
C ILE A 102 13.39 -7.73 -13.72
N ARG A 103 13.58 -8.93 -13.16
CA ARG A 103 14.72 -9.80 -13.48
C ARG A 103 14.63 -10.35 -14.90
N LYS A 104 13.42 -10.73 -15.36
CA LYS A 104 13.17 -11.27 -16.71
C LYS A 104 13.21 -10.22 -17.82
N ILE A 105 12.91 -8.95 -17.53
CA ILE A 105 13.02 -7.89 -18.55
C ILE A 105 14.49 -7.74 -18.97
N ARG A 106 14.77 -8.07 -20.25
CA ARG A 106 15.99 -7.61 -20.93
C ARG A 106 15.85 -6.11 -21.17
N ARG A 107 16.91 -5.37 -20.85
CA ARG A 107 17.04 -3.97 -21.22
C ARG A 107 17.32 -3.98 -22.72
N ASP A 108 16.29 -3.81 -23.52
CA ASP A 108 16.47 -3.56 -24.95
C ASP A 108 17.19 -2.20 -25.03
N ARG A 109 18.50 -2.26 -25.28
CA ARG A 109 19.37 -1.13 -25.55
C ARG A 109 19.58 -1.06 -27.05
#